data_AF-A0A955Z869-F1
#
_entry.id   AF-A0A955Z869-F1
#
_cell.length_a   1.000
_cell.length_b   1.000
_cell.length_c   1.000
_cell.angle_alpha   90.00
_cell.angle_beta   90.00
_cell.angle_gamma   90.00
#
_symmetry.space_group_name_H-M   'P 1'
#
loop_
_entity.id
_entity.type
_entity.pdbx_description
1 polymer ?
#
loop_
_entity_poly.entity_id
_entity_poly.type
_entity_poly.pdbx_seq_one_letter_code
_entity_poly.pdbx_strand_id
1 'polypeptide(L)' 'MRKGWSSARVLGELGPPTSCDRNEWSYVAGVYTGPEMTYRFRFENGVVQQITTSSVGCRLVE' A
#
# COMPACT_ATOMS: atom_id res chain seq x y z
N MET A 1 5.13 -5.86 6.29
CA MET A 1 5.76 -4.53 6.06
C MET A 1 5.70 -3.73 7.37
N ARG A 2 6.71 -2.89 7.66
CA ARG A 2 6.83 -2.18 8.94
C ARG A 2 7.33 -0.75 8.73
N LYS A 3 6.97 0.17 9.64
CA LYS A 3 7.54 1.52 9.69
C LYS A 3 9.07 1.46 9.82
N GLY A 4 9.76 2.45 9.26
CA GLY A 4 11.22 2.51 9.26
C GLY A 4 11.92 1.76 8.12
N TRP A 5 11.16 1.09 7.24
CA TRP A 5 11.74 0.52 6.02
C TRP A 5 12.09 1.62 5.01
N SER A 6 13.20 1.44 4.30
CA SER A 6 13.55 2.31 3.17
C SER A 6 12.66 2.00 1.96
N SER A 7 12.42 3.02 1.14
CA SER A 7 11.69 2.91 -0.13
C SER A 7 12.28 1.82 -1.05
N ALA A 8 13.61 1.69 -1.10
CA ALA A 8 14.29 0.64 -1.85
C ALA A 8 13.93 -0.77 -1.36
N ARG A 9 13.81 -0.97 -0.03
CA ARG A 9 13.39 -2.26 0.54
C ARG A 9 11.92 -2.55 0.21
N VAL A 10 11.07 -1.54 0.25
CA VAL A 10 9.66 -1.70 -0.13
C VAL A 10 9.53 -2.11 -1.61
N LEU A 11 10.29 -1.46 -2.51
CA LEU A 11 10.33 -1.84 -3.93
C LEU A 11 10.85 -3.27 -4.16
N GLY A 12 11.88 -3.68 -3.42
CA GLY A 12 12.43 -5.03 -3.56
C GLY A 12 11.44 -6.14 -3.19
N GLU A 13 10.54 -5.86 -2.24
CA GLU A 13 9.58 -6.85 -1.72
C GLU A 13 8.25 -6.83 -2.50
N LEU A 14 7.78 -5.65 -2.90
CA LEU A 14 6.46 -5.47 -3.54
C LEU A 14 6.51 -5.18 -5.03
N GLY A 15 7.69 -4.81 -5.54
CA GLY A 15 7.81 -4.27 -6.89
C GLY A 15 7.35 -2.80 -6.98
N PRO A 16 7.16 -2.30 -8.21
CA PRO A 16 6.76 -0.91 -8.41
C PRO A 16 5.34 -0.64 -7.86
N PRO A 17 5.13 0.51 -7.21
CA PRO A 17 3.81 0.88 -6.72
C PRO A 17 2.85 1.19 -7.87
N THR A 18 1.56 1.12 -7.59
CA THR A 18 0.50 1.48 -8.54
C THR A 18 0.33 3.01 -8.66
N SER A 19 0.81 3.77 -7.67
CA SER A 19 0.77 5.25 -7.70
C SER A 19 2.04 5.85 -8.28
N CYS A 20 1.91 7.02 -8.92
CA CYS A 20 3.02 7.79 -9.48
C CYS A 20 3.62 8.82 -8.50
N ASP A 21 3.04 8.98 -7.30
CA ASP A 21 3.55 9.92 -6.31
C ASP A 21 4.84 9.39 -5.66
N ARG A 22 5.87 10.25 -5.54
CA ARG A 22 7.17 9.82 -4.98
C ARG A 22 7.16 9.70 -3.45
N ASN A 23 6.28 10.42 -2.78
CA ASN A 23 6.20 10.46 -1.32
C ASN A 23 5.07 9.58 -0.79
N GLU A 24 4.13 9.16 -1.64
CA GLU A 24 3.07 8.22 -1.29
C GLU A 24 2.93 7.09 -2.31
N TRP A 25 3.14 5.85 -1.84
CA TRP A 25 2.97 4.66 -2.66
C TRP A 25 1.71 3.90 -2.31
N SER A 26 0.91 3.58 -3.31
CA SER A 26 -0.28 2.74 -3.18
C SER A 26 -0.03 1.37 -3.79
N TYR A 27 -0.45 0.33 -3.09
CA TYR A 27 -0.42 -1.06 -3.52
C TYR A 27 -1.79 -1.66 -3.32
N VAL A 28 -2.32 -2.27 -4.36
CA VAL A 28 -3.60 -2.96 -4.31
C VAL A 28 -3.32 -4.47 -4.22
N ALA A 29 -3.80 -5.11 -3.17
CA ALA A 29 -3.78 -6.55 -3.01
C ALA A 29 -5.22 -7.03 -2.81
N GLY A 30 -5.65 -7.96 -3.64
CA GLY A 30 -6.99 -8.50 -3.58
C GLY A 30 -7.12 -9.75 -4.42
N VAL A 31 -7.99 -10.65 -3.98
CA VAL A 31 -8.42 -11.79 -4.80
C VAL A 31 -9.48 -11.25 -5.76
N TYR A 32 -9.50 -11.72 -7.02
CA TYR A 32 -10.46 -11.27 -8.05
C TYR A 32 -11.92 -11.33 -7.58
N THR A 33 -12.23 -12.21 -6.63
CA THR A 33 -13.56 -12.44 -6.05
C THR A 33 -13.70 -12.04 -4.57
N GLY A 34 -12.74 -11.29 -4.00
CA GLY A 34 -12.69 -10.92 -2.59
C GLY A 34 -12.61 -9.40 -2.36
N PRO A 35 -12.65 -8.94 -1.09
CA PRO A 35 -12.51 -7.52 -0.79
C PRO A 35 -11.13 -7.03 -1.22
N GLU A 36 -11.11 -5.98 -2.04
CA GLU A 36 -9.88 -5.33 -2.46
C GLU A 36 -9.27 -4.61 -1.25
N MET A 37 -7.99 -4.86 -0.97
CA MET A 37 -7.24 -4.21 0.09
C MET A 37 -6.19 -3.29 -0.54
N THR A 38 -6.34 -1.99 -0.29
CA THR A 38 -5.35 -0.99 -0.69
C THR A 38 -4.46 -0.65 0.49
N TYR A 39 -3.15 -0.79 0.31
CA TYR A 39 -2.12 -0.33 1.22
C TYR A 39 -1.51 0.96 0.69
N ARG A 40 -1.44 1.99 1.53
CA ARG A 40 -0.76 3.25 1.23
C ARG A 40 0.41 3.47 2.17
N PHE A 41 1.58 3.76 1.61
CA PHE A 41 2.83 4.00 2.31
C PHE A 41 3.25 5.44 2.09
N ARG A 42 3.39 6.20 3.17
CA ARG A 42 3.94 7.55 3.10
C ARG A 42 5.41 7.52 3.50
N PHE A 43 6.25 8.07 2.63
CA PHE A 43 7.68 8.16 2.80
C PHE A 43 8.08 9.57 3.19
N GLU A 44 9.03 9.68 4.11
CA GLU A 44 9.73 10.90 4.44
C GLU A 44 11.23 10.60 4.42
N ASN A 45 12.02 11.38 3.68
CA ASN A 45 13.44 11.11 3.47
C ASN A 45 13.73 9.69 2.95
N GLY A 46 12.81 9.12 2.17
CA GLY A 46 12.93 7.76 1.63
C GLY A 46 12.64 6.64 2.64
N VAL A 47 12.08 6.95 3.81
CA VAL A 47 11.73 5.98 4.86
C VAL A 47 10.22 5.97 5.11
N VAL A 48 9.62 4.79 5.26
CA VAL A 48 8.20 4.62 5.59
C VAL A 48 7.91 5.19 6.97
N GLN A 49 7.14 6.28 7.01
CA GLN A 49 6.65 6.89 8.25
C GLN A 49 5.24 6.42 8.61
N GLN A 50 4.40 6.26 7.60
CA GLN A 50 3.00 5.91 7.78
C GLN A 50 2.58 4.80 6.82
N ILE A 51 1.76 3.89 7.34
CA ILE A 51 1.13 2.82 6.58
C ILE A 51 -0.35 2.91 6.88
N THR A 52 -1.16 3.13 5.84
CA THR A 52 -2.61 3.17 5.92
C THR A 52 -3.15 1.99 5.12
N THR A 53 -4.10 1.26 5.69
CA THR A 53 -4.76 0.15 5.01
C THR A 53 -6.24 0.48 4.87
N SER A 54 -6.77 0.33 3.66
CA SER A 54 -8.19 0.49 3.37
C SER A 54 -8.68 -0.77 2.69
N SER A 55 -9.66 -1.45 3.30
CA SER A 55 -10.37 -2.54 2.66
C SER A 55 -11.67 -2.00 2.07
N VAL A 56 -11.83 -2.11 0.75
CA VAL A 56 -13.13 -1.95 0.12
C VAL A 56 -13.83 -3.29 0.24
N GLY A 57 -14.49 -3.50 1.37
CA GLY A 57 -15.51 -4.54 1.46
C GLY A 57 -16.69 -4.08 0.62
N CYS A 58 -17.06 -4.85 -0.41
CA CYS A 58 -18.44 -4.80 -0.91
C CYS A 58 -19.33 -5.12 0.29
N ARG A 59 -19.89 -4.09 0.93
CA ARG A 59 -20.97 -4.27 1.89
C ARG A 59 -22.15 -4.74 1.04
N LEU A 60 -22.44 -6.04 1.07
CA LEU A 60 -23.77 -6.52 0.73
C LEU A 60 -24.71 -5.74 1.65
N VAL A 61 -25.40 -4.77 1.08
CA VAL A 61 -26.59 -4.19 1.68
C VAL A 61 -27.60 -5.33 1.71
N GLU A 62 -27.78 -5.90 2.89
CA GLU A 62 -28.96 -6.71 3.23
C GLU A 62 -30.22 -5.84 3.22
#